data_AF-E9GDP1-F1
#
_entry.id   AF-E9GDP1-F1
#
_cell.length_a   1.000
_cell.length_b   1.000
_cell.length_c   1.000
_cell.angle_alpha   90.00
_cell.angle_beta   90.00
_cell.angle_gamma   90.00
#
_symmetry.space_group_name_H-M   'P 1'
#
loop_
_entity.id
_entity.type
_entity.pdbx_description
1 polymer ?
#
loop_
_entity_poly.entity_id
_entity_poly.type
_entity_poly.pdbx_seq_one_letter_code
_entity_poly.pdbx_strand_id
1 'polypeptide(L)'
;MKFFLLLSAIASISLSLCSGAPQLPFQPQAPVDGPVLISRPLMADLFSAIDFDPVSLEVLDVDSSEEVQVPLTLEQIRTKLMRDLGELEREIEEDIFENDFLDVQSSLFKLNNKVWPKLVAVSDKIYYQILLANDTEALEREHWIRTGLKRDVSRMRFKTGTRKCPSSDESYFAPTKRCVMVESTEVELNPCASKKDMLLYDGLDNRAVCDCMDDERQLVFTEVDGLCHPQNQQGPCQNGSWLVMSSSEGKIVCEQVPVECPADGQHVYWSHDPLVAKPQCFQLGVRGPCAEGQVLGRNFPGAVDCVLPSRPKPLVQLRTKCPLGSFRGQNQQCPV
;
A
#
# COMPACT_ATOMS: atom_id res chain seq x y z
N MET A 1 16.95 -70.38 37.41
CA MET A 1 17.72 -70.94 36.28
C MET A 1 17.19 -70.30 35.01
N LYS A 2 17.96 -69.70 34.09
CA LYS A 2 19.37 -69.25 34.08
C LYS A 2 19.31 -67.75 33.72
N PHE A 3 19.96 -66.83 34.44
CA PHE A 3 21.36 -66.42 34.22
C PHE A 3 21.71 -66.20 32.74
N PHE A 4 21.77 -64.93 32.34
CA PHE A 4 23.03 -64.34 31.85
C PHE A 4 23.21 -62.95 32.48
N LEU A 5 24.46 -62.51 32.63
CA LEU A 5 24.89 -61.32 33.37
C LEU A 5 25.77 -60.42 32.48
N LEU A 6 26.29 -59.36 33.11
CA LEU A 6 27.29 -58.39 32.66
C LEU A 6 26.68 -57.14 31.98
N LEU A 7 26.84 -55.92 32.56
CA LEU A 7 28.07 -55.14 32.86
C LEU A 7 28.72 -54.61 31.57
N SER A 8 29.23 -53.36 31.48
CA SER A 8 29.18 -52.20 32.40
C SER A 8 29.90 -51.00 31.77
N ALA A 9 29.48 -49.76 32.05
CA ALA A 9 30.37 -48.59 32.13
C ALA A 9 29.68 -47.41 32.81
N ILE A 10 30.39 -46.72 33.72
CA ILE A 10 30.06 -45.37 34.19
C ILE A 10 31.27 -44.50 33.84
N ALA A 11 31.04 -43.35 33.20
CA ALA A 11 32.03 -42.30 33.04
C ALA A 11 31.34 -40.92 33.06
N SER A 12 31.62 -40.13 34.08
CA SER A 12 31.40 -38.67 34.10
C SER A 12 32.69 -37.95 33.69
N ILE A 13 32.72 -36.60 33.71
CA ILE A 13 33.77 -35.67 33.20
C ILE A 13 33.42 -35.17 31.77
N SER A 14 33.42 -33.87 31.42
CA SER A 14 33.46 -32.62 32.23
C SER A 14 32.97 -31.42 31.38
N LEU A 15 32.83 -30.24 32.01
CA LEU A 15 32.49 -28.98 31.34
C LEU A 15 33.53 -28.54 30.29
N SER A 16 33.09 -28.00 29.14
CA SER A 16 33.87 -27.08 28.30
C SER A 16 33.02 -26.25 27.34
N LEU A 17 33.00 -24.93 27.57
CA LEU A 17 33.01 -23.78 26.64
C LEU A 17 32.32 -23.82 25.26
N CYS A 18 31.57 -22.72 25.04
CA CYS A 18 31.17 -22.03 23.82
C CYS A 18 31.74 -22.47 22.45
N SER A 19 30.85 -22.64 21.45
CA SER A 19 30.91 -21.98 20.11
C SER A 19 29.71 -22.36 19.22
N GLY A 20 29.43 -21.53 18.20
CA GLY A 20 28.65 -21.97 17.02
C GLY A 20 27.16 -21.62 16.98
N ALA A 21 26.82 -20.33 16.85
CA ALA A 21 25.54 -19.96 16.24
C ALA A 21 25.59 -20.28 14.73
N PRO A 22 24.54 -20.88 14.12
CA PRO A 22 24.57 -21.24 12.71
C PRO A 22 24.45 -20.00 11.82
N GLN A 23 25.47 -19.75 10.99
CA GLN A 23 25.41 -18.72 9.94
C GLN A 23 24.43 -19.15 8.84
N LEU A 24 23.53 -18.25 8.43
CA LEU A 24 22.63 -18.42 7.29
C LEU A 24 23.25 -17.80 6.03
N PRO A 25 23.65 -18.57 5.00
CA PRO A 25 24.28 -18.05 3.81
C PRO A 25 23.26 -17.75 2.70
N PHE A 26 22.69 -16.54 2.68
CA PHE A 26 21.83 -16.08 1.58
C PHE A 26 22.07 -14.62 1.17
N GLN A 27 23.22 -14.37 0.52
CA GLN A 27 23.28 -13.31 -0.48
C GLN A 27 22.64 -13.83 -1.78
N PRO A 28 21.65 -13.13 -2.37
CA PRO A 28 21.43 -13.25 -3.81
C PRO A 28 22.58 -12.53 -4.51
N GLN A 29 23.40 -13.26 -5.26
CA GLN A 29 24.40 -12.64 -6.14
C GLN A 29 23.66 -11.83 -7.21
N ALA A 30 23.93 -10.53 -7.29
CA ALA A 30 23.41 -9.68 -8.35
C ALA A 30 24.03 -10.10 -9.70
N PRO A 31 23.29 -10.04 -10.82
CA PRO A 31 23.86 -10.24 -12.14
C PRO A 31 24.88 -9.13 -12.44
N VAL A 32 26.16 -9.46 -12.44
CA VAL A 32 27.22 -8.55 -12.87
C VAL A 32 27.31 -8.61 -14.39
N ASP A 33 26.41 -7.89 -15.06
CA ASP A 33 26.58 -7.34 -16.41
C ASP A 33 25.42 -6.40 -16.74
N GLY A 34 25.67 -5.10 -16.60
CA GLY A 34 24.72 -4.02 -16.87
C GLY A 34 25.42 -2.65 -16.82
N PRO A 35 25.00 -1.65 -17.61
CA PRO A 35 25.72 -0.38 -17.71
C PRO A 35 25.67 0.38 -16.39
N VAL A 36 26.82 0.91 -15.95
CA VAL A 36 26.94 1.71 -14.72
C VAL A 36 26.29 3.08 -14.94
N LEU A 37 25.00 3.17 -14.65
CA LEU A 37 24.24 4.42 -14.67
C LEU A 37 24.62 5.30 -13.47
N ILE A 38 25.70 6.07 -13.61
CA ILE A 38 26.02 7.19 -12.72
C ILE A 38 25.06 8.35 -13.01
N SER A 39 23.79 8.15 -12.68
CA SER A 39 22.74 9.16 -12.79
C SER A 39 22.94 10.23 -11.72
N ARG A 40 23.19 11.48 -12.14
CA ARG A 40 23.32 12.62 -11.22
C ARG A 40 22.03 12.87 -10.43
N PRO A 41 22.12 13.34 -9.17
CA PRO A 41 20.95 13.78 -8.42
C PRO A 41 20.35 15.06 -9.03
N LEU A 42 19.03 15.07 -9.22
CA LEU A 42 18.29 16.17 -9.86
C LEU A 42 18.29 17.47 -9.02
N MET A 43 18.69 17.39 -7.74
CA MET A 43 18.96 18.54 -6.88
C MET A 43 19.98 19.55 -7.45
N ALA A 44 20.80 19.16 -8.44
CA ALA A 44 21.69 20.10 -9.14
C ALA A 44 20.94 21.06 -10.09
N ASP A 45 19.85 20.61 -10.71
CA ASP A 45 19.18 21.31 -11.81
C ASP A 45 17.99 22.18 -11.32
N LEU A 46 17.50 21.95 -10.10
CA LEU A 46 16.33 22.64 -9.54
C LEU A 46 16.61 24.03 -8.93
N PHE A 47 17.88 24.43 -8.79
CA PHE A 47 18.26 25.71 -8.18
C PHE A 47 18.36 26.89 -9.17
N SER A 48 18.13 26.66 -10.47
CA SER A 48 18.11 27.74 -11.47
C SER A 48 16.70 28.20 -11.82
N ALA A 49 16.37 29.40 -11.30
CA ALA A 49 15.31 30.33 -11.74
C ALA A 49 13.84 30.01 -11.37
N ILE A 50 13.25 30.87 -10.53
CA ILE A 50 12.14 31.82 -10.85
C ILE A 50 11.47 32.30 -9.55
N ASP A 51 11.22 33.61 -9.44
CA ASP A 51 10.42 34.21 -8.36
C ASP A 51 8.94 33.83 -8.46
N PHE A 52 8.27 33.62 -7.32
CA PHE A 52 6.83 33.36 -7.24
C PHE A 52 6.20 34.19 -6.13
N ASP A 53 5.16 34.97 -6.45
CA ASP A 53 4.40 35.75 -5.47
C ASP A 53 3.54 34.81 -4.58
N PRO A 54 3.68 34.88 -3.25
CA PRO A 54 3.03 33.94 -2.34
C PRO A 54 1.58 34.33 -2.00
N VAL A 55 0.65 33.38 -2.12
CA VAL A 55 -0.66 33.45 -1.44
C VAL A 55 -0.51 32.97 0.01
N SER A 56 -0.73 33.87 0.96
CA SER A 56 -0.63 33.59 2.39
C SER A 56 -1.87 32.88 2.95
N LEU A 57 -1.65 31.93 3.87
CA LEU A 57 -2.70 31.33 4.70
C LEU A 57 -2.11 30.95 6.06
N GLU A 58 -2.86 31.20 7.14
CA GLU A 58 -2.40 31.04 8.51
C GLU A 58 -2.31 29.56 8.92
N VAL A 59 -1.30 29.23 9.73
CA VAL A 59 -1.12 27.91 10.34
C VAL A 59 -1.07 28.11 11.85
N LEU A 60 -1.99 27.46 12.58
CA LEU A 60 -1.97 27.38 14.03
C LEU A 60 -1.18 26.15 14.48
N ASP A 61 -0.19 26.36 15.36
CA ASP A 61 0.05 25.51 16.54
C ASP A 61 0.88 26.32 17.56
N VAL A 62 0.85 25.90 18.84
CA VAL A 62 1.16 26.75 20.00
C VAL A 62 2.32 26.23 20.84
N ASP A 63 3.33 27.08 21.14
CA ASP A 63 3.73 27.40 22.53
C ASP A 63 4.66 28.64 22.62
N SER A 64 5.03 29.06 23.84
CA SER A 64 5.52 30.40 24.17
C SER A 64 6.99 30.71 23.85
N SER A 65 7.21 31.59 22.87
CA SER A 65 8.27 32.63 22.88
C SER A 65 7.93 33.72 21.86
N GLU A 66 8.18 35.00 22.17
CA GLU A 66 7.82 36.14 21.30
C GLU A 66 8.74 36.31 20.07
N GLU A 67 8.69 35.35 19.15
CA GLU A 67 9.07 35.56 17.76
C GLU A 67 7.82 35.58 16.88
N VAL A 68 7.68 36.62 16.05
CA VAL A 68 6.56 36.73 15.10
C VAL A 68 6.81 35.77 13.93
N GLN A 69 6.40 34.52 14.10
CA GLN A 69 6.48 33.51 13.04
C GLN A 69 5.53 33.87 11.90
N VAL A 70 6.08 34.45 10.82
CA VAL A 70 5.36 34.66 9.57
C VAL A 70 4.88 33.30 9.04
N PRO A 71 3.57 33.11 8.75
CA PRO A 71 3.05 31.82 8.33
C PRO A 71 3.67 31.40 7.00
N LEU A 72 4.37 30.27 7.01
CA LEU A 72 5.06 29.74 5.83
C LEU A 72 4.07 29.26 4.77
N THR A 73 4.32 29.61 3.52
CA THR A 73 3.50 29.19 2.38
C THR A 73 3.71 27.71 2.07
N LEU A 74 2.78 27.08 1.34
CA LEU A 74 2.95 25.69 0.92
C LEU A 74 4.25 25.46 0.15
N GLU A 75 4.70 26.43 -0.65
CA GLU A 75 5.98 26.38 -1.36
C GLU A 75 7.19 26.48 -0.45
N GLN A 76 7.15 27.35 0.56
CA GLN A 76 8.23 27.47 1.55
C GLN A 76 8.33 26.20 2.41
N ILE A 77 7.18 25.61 2.79
CA ILE A 77 7.11 24.33 3.50
C ILE A 77 7.63 23.19 2.61
N ARG A 78 7.25 23.15 1.33
CA ARG A 78 7.77 22.18 0.35
C ARG A 78 9.29 22.30 0.21
N THR A 79 9.79 23.51 -0.01
CA THR A 79 11.22 23.79 -0.16
C THR A 79 12.02 23.37 1.08
N LYS A 80 11.46 23.59 2.28
CA LYS A 80 12.05 23.08 3.52
C LYS A 80 12.07 21.55 3.55
N LEU A 81 10.92 20.89 3.35
CA LEU A 81 10.83 19.43 3.37
C LEU A 81 11.68 18.74 2.29
N MET A 82 11.92 19.37 1.14
CA MET A 82 12.85 18.87 0.12
C MET A 82 14.31 18.99 0.54
N ARG A 83 14.67 20.02 1.33
CA ARG A 83 16.00 20.09 1.98
C ARG A 83 16.15 19.02 3.04
N ASP A 84 15.18 18.90 3.95
CA ASP A 84 15.13 17.84 4.97
C ASP A 84 15.27 16.44 4.30
N LEU A 85 14.68 16.24 3.11
CA LEU A 85 14.78 15.00 2.34
C LEU A 85 16.18 14.75 1.73
N GLY A 86 16.84 15.80 1.22
CA GLY A 86 18.21 15.70 0.70
C GLY A 86 19.26 15.50 1.80
N GLU A 87 19.05 16.11 2.97
CA GLU A 87 19.85 15.87 4.17
C GLU A 87 19.72 14.39 4.62
N LEU A 88 18.50 13.83 4.62
CA LEU A 88 18.27 12.40 4.88
C LEU A 88 18.90 11.46 3.86
N GLU A 89 18.92 11.77 2.57
CA GLU A 89 19.61 10.91 1.60
C GLU A 89 21.12 10.86 1.87
N ARG A 90 21.72 12.01 2.24
CA ARG A 90 23.14 12.11 2.57
C ARG A 90 23.48 11.38 3.88
N GLU A 91 22.63 11.51 4.91
CA GLU A 91 22.74 10.69 6.14
C GLU A 91 22.70 9.20 5.79
N ILE A 92 21.70 8.74 5.04
CA ILE A 92 21.57 7.33 4.64
C ILE A 92 22.79 6.82 3.83
N GLU A 93 23.41 7.63 2.97
CA GLU A 93 24.63 7.24 2.25
C GLU A 93 25.85 7.10 3.17
N GLU A 94 25.96 7.97 4.19
CA GLU A 94 27.02 7.97 5.21
C GLU A 94 26.84 6.78 6.17
N ASP A 95 25.64 6.62 6.73
CA ASP A 95 25.25 5.51 7.63
C ASP A 95 25.50 4.13 6.97
N ILE A 96 25.18 3.97 5.67
CA ILE A 96 25.43 2.74 4.91
C ILE A 96 26.93 2.51 4.68
N PHE A 97 27.71 3.56 4.40
CA PHE A 97 29.14 3.44 4.13
C PHE A 97 29.92 3.06 5.40
N GLU A 98 29.55 3.60 6.55
CA GLU A 98 30.14 3.22 7.86
C GLU A 98 29.59 1.88 8.39
N ASN A 99 28.56 1.32 7.72
CA ASN A 99 27.86 0.09 8.12
C ASN A 99 27.19 0.21 9.50
N ASP A 100 26.71 1.40 9.88
CA ASP A 100 25.89 1.55 11.08
C ASP A 100 24.41 1.26 10.77
N PHE A 101 23.99 0.04 11.11
CA PHE A 101 22.62 -0.40 10.92
C PHE A 101 21.60 0.37 11.79
N LEU A 102 22.01 0.89 12.95
CA LEU A 102 21.10 1.61 13.85
C LEU A 102 20.78 3.00 13.29
N ASP A 103 21.78 3.72 12.78
CA ASP A 103 21.56 5.04 12.20
C ASP A 103 20.88 4.96 10.82
N VAL A 104 21.14 3.93 10.00
CA VAL A 104 20.29 3.64 8.82
C VAL A 104 18.81 3.49 9.19
N GLN A 105 18.49 2.77 10.29
CA GLN A 105 17.10 2.63 10.76
C GLN A 105 16.55 3.93 11.36
N SER A 106 17.39 4.74 12.03
CA SER A 106 17.05 6.07 12.54
C SER A 106 16.67 7.01 11.39
N SER A 107 17.51 7.08 10.35
CA SER A 107 17.31 7.89 9.16
C SER A 107 16.10 7.43 8.32
N LEU A 108 15.85 6.12 8.23
CA LEU A 108 14.59 5.58 7.70
C LEU A 108 13.35 5.97 8.54
N PHE A 109 13.45 5.97 9.86
CA PHE A 109 12.35 6.37 10.73
C PHE A 109 12.01 7.86 10.56
N LYS A 110 13.03 8.73 10.47
CA LYS A 110 12.89 10.16 10.10
C LYS A 110 12.18 10.29 8.75
N LEU A 111 12.63 9.57 7.72
CA LEU A 111 12.03 9.59 6.37
C LEU A 111 10.54 9.22 6.41
N ASN A 112 10.23 8.02 6.92
CA ASN A 112 8.89 7.44 6.84
C ASN A 112 7.85 8.14 7.74
N ASN A 113 8.25 8.69 8.89
CA ASN A 113 7.31 9.22 9.89
C ASN A 113 7.29 10.76 9.98
N LYS A 114 8.36 11.46 9.59
CA LYS A 114 8.50 12.92 9.75
C LYS A 114 8.49 13.69 8.44
N VAL A 115 9.24 13.24 7.43
CA VAL A 115 9.44 14.00 6.18
C VAL A 115 8.45 13.58 5.08
N TRP A 116 8.42 12.30 4.72
CA TRP A 116 7.61 11.81 3.60
C TRP A 116 6.10 12.09 3.74
N PRO A 117 5.43 11.79 4.87
CA PRO A 117 3.99 12.05 5.01
C PRO A 117 3.63 13.54 4.90
N LYS A 118 4.50 14.43 5.39
CA LYS A 118 4.31 15.87 5.30
C LYS A 118 4.50 16.37 3.87
N LEU A 119 5.50 15.86 3.16
CA LEU A 119 5.80 16.27 1.79
C LEU A 119 4.70 15.83 0.82
N VAL A 120 4.17 14.61 0.99
CA VAL A 120 2.97 14.13 0.28
C VAL A 120 1.77 15.04 0.57
N ALA A 121 1.48 15.32 1.84
CA ALA A 121 0.33 16.16 2.23
C ALA A 121 0.44 17.62 1.75
N VAL A 122 1.65 18.14 1.56
CA VAL A 122 1.87 19.49 0.99
C VAL A 122 1.72 19.46 -0.53
N SER A 123 2.32 18.49 -1.21
CA SER A 123 2.18 18.31 -2.67
C SER A 123 0.72 18.07 -3.08
N ASP A 124 -0.06 17.29 -2.33
CA ASP A 124 -1.49 17.15 -2.62
C ASP A 124 -2.27 18.47 -2.45
N LYS A 125 -1.96 19.29 -1.45
CA LYS A 125 -2.58 20.62 -1.30
C LYS A 125 -2.25 21.55 -2.47
N ILE A 126 -0.99 21.56 -2.92
CA ILE A 126 -0.53 22.33 -4.08
C ILE A 126 -1.25 21.83 -5.35
N TYR A 127 -1.28 20.52 -5.57
CA TYR A 127 -1.99 19.88 -6.68
C TYR A 127 -3.48 20.24 -6.72
N TYR A 128 -4.18 20.21 -5.58
CA TYR A 128 -5.60 20.61 -5.53
C TYR A 128 -5.81 22.11 -5.79
N GLN A 129 -4.90 22.99 -5.35
CA GLN A 129 -4.99 24.42 -5.65
C GLN A 129 -4.78 24.70 -7.14
N ILE A 130 -3.78 24.06 -7.76
CA ILE A 130 -3.52 24.14 -9.21
C ILE A 130 -4.71 23.62 -10.02
N LEU A 131 -5.27 22.48 -9.63
CA LEU A 131 -6.42 21.87 -10.30
C LEU A 131 -7.68 22.77 -10.22
N LEU A 132 -7.90 23.46 -9.09
CA LEU A 132 -8.99 24.44 -8.93
C LEU A 132 -8.74 25.74 -9.70
N ALA A 133 -7.47 26.12 -9.91
CA ALA A 133 -7.10 27.25 -10.76
C ALA A 133 -7.17 26.93 -12.27
N ASN A 134 -7.25 25.65 -12.65
CA ASN A 134 -7.21 25.16 -14.03
C ASN A 134 -5.94 25.60 -14.79
N ASP A 135 -4.80 25.70 -14.10
CA ASP A 135 -3.48 25.96 -14.70
C ASP A 135 -2.84 24.62 -15.13
N THR A 136 -2.84 24.35 -16.44
CA THR A 136 -2.26 23.14 -17.01
C THR A 136 -0.73 23.11 -16.93
N GLU A 137 -0.07 24.26 -16.99
CA GLU A 137 1.39 24.36 -17.00
C GLU A 137 1.96 24.13 -15.60
N ALA A 138 1.28 24.66 -14.57
CA ALA A 138 1.57 24.30 -13.17
C ALA A 138 1.24 22.83 -12.87
N LEU A 139 0.21 22.25 -13.50
CA LEU A 139 -0.14 20.84 -13.31
C LEU A 139 0.95 19.90 -13.85
N GLU A 140 1.54 20.22 -15.01
CA GLU A 140 2.68 19.50 -15.58
C GLU A 140 3.95 19.64 -14.71
N ARG A 141 4.24 20.84 -14.18
CA ARG A 141 5.31 21.06 -13.19
C ARG A 141 5.11 20.20 -11.94
N GLU A 142 3.91 20.20 -11.37
CA GLU A 142 3.59 19.45 -10.15
C GLU A 142 3.69 17.94 -10.38
N HIS A 143 3.28 17.44 -11.55
CA HIS A 143 3.48 16.05 -11.96
C HIS A 143 4.98 15.68 -12.04
N TRP A 144 5.82 16.55 -12.59
CA TRP A 144 7.27 16.35 -12.63
C TRP A 144 7.90 16.29 -11.23
N ILE A 145 7.51 17.20 -10.34
CA ILE A 145 7.99 17.23 -8.95
C ILE A 145 7.57 15.94 -8.22
N ARG A 146 6.30 15.53 -8.31
CA ARG A 146 5.79 14.29 -7.71
C ARG A 146 6.51 13.05 -8.22
N THR A 147 6.80 13.00 -9.52
CA THR A 147 7.55 11.91 -10.16
C THR A 147 9.03 11.88 -9.72
N GLY A 148 9.67 13.05 -9.57
CA GLY A 148 11.01 13.16 -8.99
C GLY A 148 11.07 12.63 -7.55
N LEU A 149 10.17 13.10 -6.69
CA LEU A 149 10.07 12.67 -5.29
C LEU A 149 9.81 11.16 -5.15
N LYS A 150 8.93 10.58 -5.99
CA LYS A 150 8.69 9.13 -6.06
C LYS A 150 9.99 8.37 -6.36
N ARG A 151 10.82 8.88 -7.27
CA ARG A 151 12.12 8.30 -7.66
C ARG A 151 13.16 8.40 -6.55
N ASP A 152 13.28 9.55 -5.91
CA ASP A 152 14.26 9.79 -4.85
C ASP A 152 13.97 8.94 -3.59
N VAL A 153 12.71 8.88 -3.15
CA VAL A 153 12.30 8.02 -2.03
C VAL A 153 12.42 6.53 -2.38
N SER A 154 12.17 6.14 -3.64
CA SER A 154 12.41 4.76 -4.08
C SER A 154 13.89 4.39 -4.06
N ARG A 155 14.78 5.31 -4.47
CA ARG A 155 16.24 5.15 -4.41
C ARG A 155 16.74 4.99 -2.97
N MET A 156 16.29 5.84 -2.04
CA MET A 156 16.62 5.71 -0.61
C MET A 156 16.11 4.40 0.01
N ARG A 157 14.83 4.06 -0.21
CA ARG A 157 14.26 2.79 0.28
C ARG A 157 15.00 1.57 -0.33
N PHE A 158 15.46 1.65 -1.58
CA PHE A 158 16.25 0.58 -2.21
C PHE A 158 17.66 0.44 -1.61
N LYS A 159 18.40 1.55 -1.45
CA LYS A 159 19.73 1.56 -0.80
C LYS A 159 19.72 0.89 0.57
N THR A 160 18.68 1.14 1.35
CA THR A 160 18.48 0.61 2.71
C THR A 160 17.88 -0.80 2.77
N GLY A 161 17.56 -1.42 1.62
CA GLY A 161 16.90 -2.73 1.55
C GLY A 161 15.42 -2.75 1.93
N THR A 162 14.81 -1.59 2.23
CA THR A 162 13.35 -1.45 2.47
C THR A 162 12.53 -1.37 1.17
N ARG A 163 13.19 -1.34 0.00
CA ARG A 163 12.61 -1.59 -1.33
C ARG A 163 13.45 -2.63 -2.05
N LYS A 164 12.80 -3.56 -2.77
CA LYS A 164 13.44 -4.66 -3.52
C LYS A 164 13.76 -4.34 -4.98
N CYS A 165 13.11 -3.35 -5.59
CA CYS A 165 13.43 -2.87 -6.95
C CYS A 165 13.94 -1.43 -6.93
N PRO A 166 14.93 -1.08 -7.77
CA PRO A 166 15.52 0.25 -7.78
C PRO A 166 14.60 1.30 -8.42
N SER A 167 13.76 0.91 -9.39
CA SER A 167 12.83 1.82 -10.05
C SER A 167 11.65 2.19 -9.15
N SER A 168 11.22 3.45 -9.27
CA SER A 168 9.95 3.97 -8.73
C SER A 168 8.72 3.28 -9.30
N ASP A 169 8.84 2.73 -10.50
CA ASP A 169 7.72 2.30 -11.34
C ASP A 169 7.68 0.76 -11.51
N GLU A 170 8.62 0.07 -10.84
CA GLU A 170 8.68 -1.38 -10.73
C GLU A 170 8.38 -1.88 -9.31
N SER A 171 7.65 -2.99 -9.23
CA SER A 171 7.41 -3.75 -8.01
C SER A 171 8.03 -5.15 -8.11
N TYR A 172 8.44 -5.75 -6.98
CA TYR A 172 9.00 -7.10 -6.94
C TYR A 172 7.91 -8.17 -6.94
N PHE A 173 7.67 -8.85 -8.06
CA PHE A 173 6.67 -9.92 -8.14
C PHE A 173 7.28 -11.26 -7.72
N ALA A 174 7.02 -11.67 -6.48
CA ALA A 174 7.60 -12.87 -5.87
C ALA A 174 7.40 -14.17 -6.68
N PRO A 175 6.26 -14.43 -7.36
CA PRO A 175 6.09 -15.66 -8.15
C PRO A 175 7.09 -15.83 -9.30
N THR A 176 7.53 -14.74 -9.95
CA THR A 176 8.55 -14.76 -11.02
C THR A 176 9.91 -14.26 -10.55
N LYS A 177 10.04 -13.86 -9.28
CA LYS A 177 11.26 -13.34 -8.62
C LYS A 177 11.92 -12.13 -9.32
N ARG A 178 11.16 -11.35 -10.09
CA ARG A 178 11.65 -10.21 -10.88
C ARG A 178 10.93 -8.90 -10.55
N CYS A 179 11.53 -7.79 -10.94
CA CYS A 179 10.90 -6.48 -10.98
C CYS A 179 9.96 -6.38 -12.20
N VAL A 180 8.79 -5.79 -12.01
CA VAL A 180 7.70 -5.70 -13.00
C VAL A 180 7.08 -4.31 -12.99
N MET A 181 6.77 -3.76 -14.18
CA MET A 181 6.24 -2.41 -14.32
C MET A 181 4.78 -2.35 -13.86
N VAL A 182 4.48 -1.48 -12.88
CA VAL A 182 3.15 -1.41 -12.24
C VAL A 182 2.04 -1.00 -13.21
N GLU A 183 2.31 0.00 -14.05
CA GLU A 183 1.32 0.67 -14.89
C GLU A 183 1.35 0.22 -16.36
N SER A 184 2.14 -0.82 -16.70
CA SER A 184 2.19 -1.34 -18.08
C SER A 184 0.98 -2.22 -18.41
N THR A 185 0.51 -2.14 -19.66
CA THR A 185 -0.50 -3.02 -20.25
C THR A 185 0.11 -4.24 -20.95
N GLU A 186 1.43 -4.36 -21.02
CA GLU A 186 2.13 -5.46 -21.68
C GLU A 186 2.35 -6.62 -20.70
N VAL A 187 1.93 -7.83 -21.07
CA VAL A 187 1.97 -9.03 -20.20
C VAL A 187 3.40 -9.41 -19.77
N GLU A 188 4.39 -9.10 -20.63
CA GLU A 188 5.81 -9.34 -20.33
C GLU A 188 6.35 -8.38 -19.26
N LEU A 189 5.87 -7.13 -19.23
CA LEU A 189 6.26 -6.14 -18.24
C LEU A 189 5.40 -6.21 -16.97
N ASN A 190 4.11 -6.54 -17.10
CA ASN A 190 3.11 -6.62 -16.04
C ASN A 190 2.35 -7.97 -16.08
N PRO A 191 2.65 -8.91 -15.16
CA PRO A 191 1.98 -10.22 -15.08
C PRO A 191 0.47 -10.18 -14.84
N CYS A 192 -0.09 -9.05 -14.41
CA CYS A 192 -1.54 -8.89 -14.18
C CYS A 192 -2.28 -8.34 -15.41
N ALA A 193 -1.58 -7.78 -16.41
CA ALA A 193 -2.23 -7.13 -17.56
C ALA A 193 -3.02 -8.11 -18.46
N SER A 194 -2.72 -9.41 -18.39
CA SER A 194 -3.50 -10.47 -19.05
C SER A 194 -4.75 -10.89 -18.27
N LYS A 195 -4.91 -10.45 -17.01
CA LYS A 195 -6.01 -10.86 -16.13
C LYS A 195 -7.13 -9.83 -16.14
N LYS A 196 -8.31 -10.28 -16.61
CA LYS A 196 -9.55 -9.49 -16.58
C LYS A 196 -9.85 -8.99 -15.17
N ASP A 197 -10.23 -7.72 -15.05
CA ASP A 197 -10.68 -7.06 -13.82
C ASP A 197 -9.63 -7.03 -12.67
N MET A 198 -8.34 -7.14 -13.01
CA MET A 198 -7.23 -7.10 -12.06
C MET A 198 -6.21 -6.02 -12.41
N LEU A 199 -5.49 -5.53 -11.40
CA LEU A 199 -4.36 -4.62 -11.52
C LEU A 199 -3.15 -5.14 -10.72
N LEU A 200 -1.97 -4.65 -11.07
CA LEU A 200 -0.75 -4.84 -10.29
C LEU A 200 -0.66 -3.72 -9.24
N TYR A 201 -0.49 -4.07 -7.98
CA TYR A 201 -0.38 -3.14 -6.85
C TYR A 201 1.03 -3.14 -6.29
N ASP A 202 1.59 -1.93 -6.04
CA ASP A 202 2.84 -1.78 -5.30
C ASP A 202 2.56 -1.94 -3.79
N GLY A 203 3.08 -3.02 -3.20
CA GLY A 203 2.81 -3.39 -1.81
C GLY A 203 3.93 -3.07 -0.83
N LEU A 204 3.84 -3.66 0.37
CA LEU A 204 4.86 -3.51 1.43
C LEU A 204 6.24 -3.96 0.92
N ASP A 205 7.26 -3.14 1.17
CA ASP A 205 8.63 -3.24 0.65
C ASP A 205 8.67 -3.49 -0.88
N ASN A 206 7.79 -2.76 -1.60
CA ASN A 206 7.46 -2.86 -3.02
C ASN A 206 7.17 -4.27 -3.55
N ARG A 207 6.68 -5.18 -2.70
CA ARG A 207 6.22 -6.51 -3.15
C ARG A 207 4.96 -6.36 -3.98
N ALA A 208 5.04 -6.76 -5.24
CA ALA A 208 3.98 -6.64 -6.22
C ALA A 208 2.90 -7.72 -5.99
N VAL A 209 1.63 -7.32 -6.05
CA VAL A 209 0.48 -8.23 -5.92
C VAL A 209 -0.50 -7.97 -7.08
N CYS A 210 -0.94 -9.03 -7.78
CA CYS A 210 -2.12 -8.92 -8.63
C CYS A 210 -3.36 -8.96 -7.74
N ASP A 211 -4.18 -7.92 -7.78
CA ASP A 211 -5.43 -7.85 -7.01
C ASP A 211 -6.56 -7.20 -7.82
N CYS A 212 -7.78 -7.20 -7.30
CA CYS A 212 -8.95 -6.68 -8.01
C CYS A 212 -8.91 -5.16 -8.19
N MET A 213 -9.46 -4.65 -9.29
CA MET A 213 -9.60 -3.21 -9.51
C MET A 213 -10.66 -2.57 -8.60
N ASP A 214 -10.39 -1.37 -8.09
CA ASP A 214 -11.35 -0.56 -7.30
C ASP A 214 -12.37 0.10 -8.24
N ASP A 215 -13.54 -0.50 -8.38
CA ASP A 215 -14.67 0.10 -9.09
C ASP A 215 -16.04 -0.20 -8.45
N GLU A 216 -17.10 0.32 -9.05
CA GLU A 216 -18.48 0.22 -8.56
C GLU A 216 -19.04 -1.21 -8.55
N ARG A 217 -18.40 -2.16 -9.25
CA ARG A 217 -18.78 -3.59 -9.26
C ARG A 217 -18.33 -4.34 -8.02
N GLN A 218 -17.51 -3.72 -7.17
CA GLN A 218 -17.13 -4.23 -5.84
C GLN A 218 -16.59 -5.67 -5.87
N LEU A 219 -15.64 -5.85 -6.79
CA LEU A 219 -15.00 -7.11 -7.13
C LEU A 219 -14.25 -7.70 -5.94
N VAL A 220 -14.30 -9.03 -5.82
CA VAL A 220 -13.60 -9.79 -4.80
C VAL A 220 -12.76 -10.91 -5.40
N PHE A 221 -11.63 -11.17 -4.76
CA PHE A 221 -10.65 -12.16 -5.17
C PHE A 221 -11.09 -13.57 -4.78
N THR A 222 -10.89 -14.58 -5.64
CA THR A 222 -11.00 -15.99 -5.23
C THR A 222 -9.71 -16.77 -5.41
N GLU A 223 -9.45 -17.70 -4.48
CA GLU A 223 -8.34 -18.65 -4.54
C GLU A 223 -8.69 -19.92 -5.36
N VAL A 224 -9.95 -20.08 -5.76
CA VAL A 224 -10.42 -21.23 -6.56
C VAL A 224 -9.87 -21.15 -8.00
N ASP A 225 -9.82 -19.95 -8.57
CA ASP A 225 -9.33 -19.69 -9.93
C ASP A 225 -8.24 -18.60 -10.03
N GLY A 226 -7.98 -17.85 -8.95
CA GLY A 226 -6.99 -16.77 -8.95
C GLY A 226 -7.43 -15.54 -9.75
N LEU A 227 -8.74 -15.34 -9.91
CA LEU A 227 -9.39 -14.23 -10.61
C LEU A 227 -10.23 -13.35 -9.65
N CYS A 228 -10.81 -12.29 -10.20
CA CYS A 228 -11.69 -11.35 -9.51
C CYS A 228 -13.11 -11.41 -10.07
N HIS A 229 -14.09 -11.43 -9.17
CA HIS A 229 -15.51 -11.65 -9.49
C HIS A 229 -16.39 -10.65 -8.72
N PRO A 230 -17.50 -10.16 -9.29
CA PRO A 230 -18.45 -9.34 -8.55
C PRO A 230 -19.12 -10.16 -7.43
N GLN A 231 -19.27 -9.55 -6.26
CA GLN A 231 -20.07 -10.12 -5.17
C GLN A 231 -21.55 -10.23 -5.58
N ASN A 232 -22.28 -11.16 -4.96
CA ASN A 232 -23.70 -11.45 -5.19
C ASN A 232 -24.05 -11.84 -6.64
N GLN A 233 -23.06 -12.33 -7.39
CA GLN A 233 -23.22 -13.09 -8.63
C GLN A 233 -22.58 -14.48 -8.46
N GLN A 234 -22.74 -15.39 -9.44
CA GLN A 234 -22.26 -16.78 -9.31
C GLN A 234 -20.73 -16.87 -9.11
N GLY A 235 -19.94 -16.14 -9.90
CA GLY A 235 -18.48 -16.27 -9.91
C GLY A 235 -18.02 -17.74 -10.11
N PRO A 236 -17.08 -18.26 -9.31
CA PRO A 236 -16.64 -19.66 -9.37
C PRO A 236 -17.58 -20.63 -8.60
N CYS A 237 -18.69 -20.16 -8.03
CA CYS A 237 -19.59 -21.00 -7.25
C CYS A 237 -20.42 -21.94 -8.13
N GLN A 238 -20.99 -22.98 -7.51
CA GLN A 238 -21.90 -23.90 -8.18
C GLN A 238 -23.18 -23.19 -8.66
N ASN A 239 -23.87 -23.77 -9.65
CA ASN A 239 -25.12 -23.20 -10.15
C ASN A 239 -26.17 -23.11 -9.02
N GLY A 240 -26.91 -21.99 -8.95
CA GLY A 240 -27.80 -21.67 -7.82
C GLY A 240 -27.09 -21.13 -6.57
N SER A 241 -25.76 -20.95 -6.60
CA SER A 241 -24.98 -20.29 -5.55
C SER A 241 -24.36 -18.98 -6.02
N TRP A 242 -24.11 -18.06 -5.10
CA TRP A 242 -23.43 -16.78 -5.33
C TRP A 242 -22.23 -16.57 -4.41
N LEU A 243 -21.37 -15.64 -4.79
CA LEU A 243 -20.13 -15.30 -4.11
C LEU A 243 -20.36 -14.12 -3.14
N VAL A 244 -20.10 -14.30 -1.84
CA VAL A 244 -20.36 -13.25 -0.83
C VAL A 244 -19.22 -13.12 0.18
N MET A 245 -19.02 -11.90 0.71
CA MET A 245 -18.14 -11.64 1.85
C MET A 245 -18.85 -12.02 3.16
N SER A 246 -18.36 -13.05 3.84
CA SER A 246 -18.87 -13.48 5.15
C SER A 246 -18.62 -12.41 6.22
N SER A 247 -19.70 -11.85 6.77
CA SER A 247 -19.64 -10.82 7.82
C SER A 247 -18.97 -11.28 9.12
N SER A 248 -18.93 -12.59 9.38
CA SER A 248 -18.33 -13.17 10.60
C SER A 248 -16.86 -13.53 10.46
N GLU A 249 -16.37 -13.79 9.25
CA GLU A 249 -14.98 -14.23 9.02
C GLU A 249 -14.14 -13.27 8.17
N GLY A 250 -14.75 -12.30 7.48
CA GLY A 250 -14.05 -11.42 6.54
C GLY A 250 -13.46 -12.17 5.34
N LYS A 251 -14.09 -13.29 4.95
CA LYS A 251 -13.67 -14.20 3.88
C LYS A 251 -14.74 -14.32 2.80
N ILE A 252 -14.31 -14.62 1.58
CA ILE A 252 -15.21 -14.96 0.49
C ILE A 252 -15.70 -16.40 0.62
N VAL A 253 -17.02 -16.58 0.55
CA VAL A 253 -17.70 -17.88 0.61
C VAL A 253 -18.75 -18.00 -0.51
N CYS A 254 -19.12 -19.23 -0.84
CA CYS A 254 -20.25 -19.52 -1.74
C CYS A 254 -21.49 -19.85 -0.92
N GLU A 255 -22.56 -19.06 -1.07
CA GLU A 255 -23.86 -19.29 -0.43
C GLU A 255 -24.94 -19.60 -1.47
N GLN A 256 -25.99 -20.32 -1.08
CA GLN A 256 -27.13 -20.57 -1.97
C GLN A 256 -27.92 -19.28 -2.19
N VAL A 257 -28.32 -19.01 -3.44
CA VAL A 257 -29.14 -17.85 -3.79
C VAL A 257 -30.55 -18.04 -3.23
N PRO A 258 -31.07 -17.12 -2.39
CA PRO A 258 -32.43 -17.20 -1.89
C PRO A 258 -33.46 -17.04 -3.03
N VAL A 259 -34.55 -17.81 -2.98
CA VAL A 259 -35.59 -17.83 -4.04
C VAL A 259 -36.18 -16.44 -4.35
N GLU A 260 -36.18 -15.54 -3.36
CA GLU A 260 -36.73 -14.18 -3.46
C GLU A 260 -35.66 -13.10 -3.76
N CYS A 261 -34.42 -13.48 -4.14
CA CYS A 261 -33.33 -12.52 -4.36
C CYS A 261 -32.54 -12.80 -5.66
N PRO A 262 -32.41 -11.83 -6.58
CA PRO A 262 -31.68 -12.03 -7.83
C PRO A 262 -30.17 -11.99 -7.61
N ALA A 263 -29.43 -12.88 -8.28
CA ALA A 263 -27.96 -12.90 -8.25
C ALA A 263 -27.35 -11.96 -9.31
N ASP A 264 -27.71 -10.67 -9.24
CA ASP A 264 -27.28 -9.63 -10.20
C ASP A 264 -26.08 -8.78 -9.71
N GLY A 265 -25.63 -8.99 -8.48
CA GLY A 265 -24.55 -8.22 -7.84
C GLY A 265 -24.98 -6.92 -7.15
N GLN A 266 -26.19 -6.43 -7.48
CA GLN A 266 -26.81 -5.24 -6.92
C GLN A 266 -27.74 -5.55 -5.75
N HIS A 267 -28.20 -6.79 -5.62
CA HIS A 267 -29.01 -7.26 -4.50
C HIS A 267 -28.20 -8.09 -3.50
N VAL A 268 -28.60 -7.99 -2.23
CA VAL A 268 -27.96 -8.67 -1.09
C VAL A 268 -29.02 -9.29 -0.18
N TYR A 269 -28.74 -10.45 0.38
CA TYR A 269 -29.59 -11.09 1.39
C TYR A 269 -29.00 -10.84 2.77
N TRP A 270 -29.63 -9.98 3.58
CA TRP A 270 -28.99 -9.41 4.77
C TRP A 270 -29.99 -9.09 5.88
N SER A 271 -29.50 -9.03 7.12
CA SER A 271 -30.20 -8.50 8.29
C SER A 271 -29.23 -7.63 9.08
N HIS A 272 -29.70 -6.51 9.60
CA HIS A 272 -28.91 -5.63 10.48
C HIS A 272 -28.62 -6.30 11.84
N ASP A 273 -29.53 -7.15 12.30
CA ASP A 273 -29.32 -8.02 13.46
C ASP A 273 -29.94 -9.40 13.14
N PRO A 274 -29.13 -10.43 12.82
CA PRO A 274 -29.61 -11.77 12.50
C PRO A 274 -30.17 -12.56 13.70
N LEU A 275 -30.02 -12.05 14.93
CA LEU A 275 -30.63 -12.62 16.13
C LEU A 275 -32.06 -12.09 16.35
N VAL A 276 -32.32 -10.85 15.91
CA VAL A 276 -33.61 -10.16 16.08
C VAL A 276 -34.50 -10.25 14.84
N ALA A 277 -33.91 -10.17 13.64
CA ALA A 277 -34.64 -10.15 12.37
C ALA A 277 -34.07 -11.16 11.36
N LYS A 278 -34.96 -11.89 10.67
CA LYS A 278 -34.56 -12.76 9.55
C LYS A 278 -33.99 -11.93 8.39
N PRO A 279 -32.95 -12.41 7.70
CA PRO A 279 -32.45 -11.75 6.50
C PRO A 279 -33.52 -11.65 5.41
N GLN A 280 -33.46 -10.56 4.67
CA GLN A 280 -34.34 -10.22 3.54
C GLN A 280 -33.50 -9.77 2.34
N CYS A 281 -34.09 -9.83 1.15
CA CYS A 281 -33.45 -9.31 -0.05
C CYS A 281 -33.59 -7.78 -0.10
N PHE A 282 -32.47 -7.09 -0.27
CA PHE A 282 -32.41 -5.64 -0.42
C PHE A 282 -31.51 -5.26 -1.59
N GLN A 283 -31.86 -4.18 -2.29
CA GLN A 283 -30.98 -3.56 -3.29
C GLN A 283 -29.92 -2.70 -2.59
N LEU A 284 -28.71 -2.63 -3.15
CA LEU A 284 -27.66 -1.73 -2.69
C LEU A 284 -27.92 -0.29 -3.12
N GLY A 285 -27.44 0.68 -2.33
CA GLY A 285 -27.61 2.11 -2.57
C GLY A 285 -28.96 2.69 -2.14
N VAL A 286 -29.94 1.86 -1.76
CA VAL A 286 -31.21 2.31 -1.17
C VAL A 286 -31.12 2.32 0.36
N ARG A 287 -32.01 3.05 1.06
CA ARG A 287 -32.04 3.09 2.53
C ARG A 287 -32.21 1.69 3.15
N GLY A 288 -33.13 0.89 2.61
CA GLY A 288 -33.43 -0.45 3.14
C GLY A 288 -33.77 -0.39 4.64
N PRO A 289 -33.19 -1.27 5.48
CA PRO A 289 -33.41 -1.27 6.94
C PRO A 289 -32.59 -0.19 7.69
N CYS A 290 -31.78 0.62 7.02
CA CYS A 290 -30.83 1.53 7.67
C CYS A 290 -31.49 2.80 8.27
N ALA A 291 -30.73 3.46 9.15
CA ALA A 291 -31.13 4.72 9.76
C ALA A 291 -31.25 5.86 8.73
N GLU A 292 -31.83 6.98 9.15
CA GLU A 292 -31.97 8.15 8.29
C GLU A 292 -30.59 8.74 7.95
N GLY A 293 -30.38 9.09 6.67
CA GLY A 293 -29.07 9.52 6.14
C GLY A 293 -28.10 8.38 5.80
N GLN A 294 -28.43 7.12 6.09
CA GLN A 294 -27.67 5.94 5.66
C GLN A 294 -28.33 5.21 4.48
N VAL A 295 -27.51 4.45 3.75
CA VAL A 295 -27.93 3.51 2.71
C VAL A 295 -27.29 2.15 2.93
N LEU A 296 -27.94 1.08 2.46
CA LEU A 296 -27.35 -0.24 2.46
C LEU A 296 -26.24 -0.29 1.41
N GLY A 297 -25.03 -0.62 1.84
CA GLY A 297 -23.84 -0.64 0.99
C GLY A 297 -22.88 -1.74 1.39
N ARG A 298 -21.63 -1.64 0.92
CA ARG A 298 -20.53 -2.48 1.35
C ARG A 298 -19.53 -1.61 2.14
N ASN A 299 -19.20 -1.99 3.37
CA ASN A 299 -18.17 -1.34 4.17
C ASN A 299 -16.77 -1.81 3.74
N PHE A 300 -15.70 -1.34 4.40
CA PHE A 300 -14.38 -1.99 4.33
C PHE A 300 -14.34 -3.09 5.40
N PRO A 301 -14.09 -4.37 5.06
CA PRO A 301 -13.33 -4.87 3.91
C PRO A 301 -14.13 -5.28 2.65
N GLY A 302 -15.45 -5.13 2.67
CA GLY A 302 -16.34 -5.49 1.55
C GLY A 302 -17.66 -6.13 1.99
N ALA A 303 -17.93 -6.23 3.29
CA ALA A 303 -19.13 -6.82 3.87
C ALA A 303 -20.32 -5.86 3.81
N VAL A 304 -21.54 -6.40 3.79
CA VAL A 304 -22.78 -5.62 3.69
C VAL A 304 -23.09 -4.91 5.02
N ASP A 305 -23.36 -3.61 4.96
CA ASP A 305 -23.52 -2.74 6.13
C ASP A 305 -24.29 -1.44 5.80
N CYS A 306 -24.74 -0.73 6.83
CA CYS A 306 -25.40 0.58 6.71
C CYS A 306 -24.37 1.72 6.64
N VAL A 307 -24.02 2.13 5.43
CA VAL A 307 -23.00 3.15 5.16
C VAL A 307 -23.61 4.53 4.96
N LEU A 308 -22.82 5.58 5.21
CA LEU A 308 -23.16 6.93 4.74
C LEU A 308 -22.94 7.00 3.21
N PRO A 309 -23.83 7.65 2.44
CA PRO A 309 -23.65 7.79 1.00
C PRO A 309 -22.35 8.53 0.69
N SER A 310 -21.52 7.92 -0.17
CA SER A 310 -20.19 8.44 -0.48
C SER A 310 -20.27 9.78 -1.21
N ARG A 311 -19.45 10.74 -0.80
CA ARG A 311 -19.10 11.87 -1.69
C ARG A 311 -18.34 11.29 -2.89
N PRO A 312 -18.49 11.86 -4.11
CA PRO A 312 -17.78 11.35 -5.29
C PRO A 312 -16.27 11.30 -5.04
N LYS A 313 -15.63 10.17 -5.38
CA LYS A 313 -14.17 10.02 -5.30
C LYS A 313 -13.52 11.07 -6.23
N PRO A 314 -12.49 11.82 -5.79
CA PRO A 314 -11.75 12.71 -6.70
C PRO A 314 -11.05 11.88 -7.79
N LEU A 315 -11.04 12.41 -9.02
CA LEU A 315 -10.57 11.69 -10.22
C LEU A 315 -9.08 11.35 -10.22
N VAL A 316 -8.29 11.96 -9.33
CA VAL A 316 -6.90 11.59 -9.05
C VAL A 316 -6.76 11.36 -7.55
N GLN A 317 -6.39 10.14 -7.17
CA GLN A 317 -6.00 9.78 -5.81
C GLN A 317 -4.52 9.36 -5.84
N LEU A 318 -3.69 9.97 -4.99
CA LEU A 318 -2.59 9.20 -4.42
C LEU A 318 -3.22 8.09 -3.59
N ARG A 319 -2.92 6.83 -3.91
CA ARG A 319 -3.53 5.64 -3.30
C ARG A 319 -2.98 5.38 -1.88
N THR A 320 -3.19 6.34 -0.99
CA THR A 320 -2.98 6.26 0.47
C THR A 320 -4.03 5.38 1.15
N LYS A 321 -5.06 4.96 0.42
CA LYS A 321 -6.05 3.95 0.81
C LYS A 321 -6.21 2.95 -0.32
N CYS A 322 -6.37 1.70 0.07
CA CYS A 322 -6.39 0.56 -0.83
C CYS A 322 -7.82 0.27 -1.32
N PRO A 323 -8.00 -0.34 -2.51
CA PRO A 323 -9.27 -0.92 -2.93
C PRO A 323 -9.94 -1.78 -1.86
N LEU A 324 -11.27 -1.79 -1.87
CA LEU A 324 -12.05 -2.83 -1.22
C LEU A 324 -11.65 -4.21 -1.77
N GLY A 325 -11.46 -5.19 -0.89
CA GLY A 325 -10.97 -6.53 -1.25
C GLY A 325 -9.46 -6.67 -1.52
N SER A 326 -8.69 -5.58 -1.66
CA SER A 326 -7.24 -5.68 -1.90
C SER A 326 -6.41 -5.94 -0.64
N PHE A 327 -5.16 -6.41 -0.82
CA PHE A 327 -4.20 -6.76 0.25
C PHE A 327 -4.62 -7.97 1.12
N ARG A 328 -5.22 -8.96 0.46
CA ARG A 328 -5.06 -10.41 0.69
C ARG A 328 -4.27 -10.83 1.95
N GLY A 329 -4.95 -10.87 3.10
CA GLY A 329 -4.62 -11.80 4.20
C GLY A 329 -3.66 -11.35 5.31
N GLN A 330 -3.06 -10.14 5.27
CA GLN A 330 -2.28 -9.63 6.42
C GLN A 330 -2.69 -8.22 6.85
N ASN A 331 -3.33 -8.15 8.02
CA ASN A 331 -3.60 -6.97 8.85
C ASN A 331 -4.41 -5.80 8.25
N GLN A 332 -4.96 -5.90 7.04
CA GLN A 332 -5.81 -4.85 6.42
C GLN A 332 -5.13 -3.47 6.29
N GLN A 333 -3.80 -3.41 6.35
CA GLN A 333 -3.03 -2.17 6.37
C GLN A 333 -2.41 -1.86 5.00
N CYS A 334 -2.67 -0.66 4.51
CA CYS A 334 -1.99 -0.11 3.35
C CYS A 334 -0.53 0.26 3.69
N PRO A 335 0.41 0.15 2.73
CA PRO A 335 1.71 0.82 2.83
C PRO A 335 1.58 2.35 2.99
N VAL A 336 2.62 2.99 3.53
CA VAL A 336 2.75 4.45 3.73
C VAL A 336 4.00 4.98 3.01
#